data_AF-A0A093XGK5-F1
#
_entry.id   AF-A0A093XGK5-F1
#
_cell.length_a   1.000
_cell.length_b   1.000
_cell.length_c   1.000
_cell.angle_alpha   90.00
_cell.angle_beta   90.00
_cell.angle_gamma   90.00
#
_symmetry.space_group_name_H-M   'P 1'
#
loop_
_entity.id
_entity.type
_entity.pdbx_description
1 polymer ?
#
loop_
_entity_poly.entity_id
_entity_poly.type
_entity_poly.pdbx_seq_one_letter_code
_entity_poly.pdbx_strand_id
1 'polypeptide(L)'
;MLSRRLVTGRLAQTASSYAHPRAAFSQFRALRAQAEDDDPHLNGNYPNPPAVKRQFRDPNADWWDKQERRNFGEPVHEDNDILGVFSPEKYTHVTSSKALLSIGTFVVGILGLCGLVSLYYPDKPSAPRTFSNGLEKELGGPGAVRARKSGEDTW
;
A
#
# COMPACT_ATOMS: atom_id res chain seq x y z
N MET A 1 -36.33 -17.40 61.44
CA MET A 1 -35.23 -18.19 60.87
C MET A 1 -34.50 -17.33 59.84
N LEU A 2 -33.22 -17.03 60.08
CA LEU A 2 -32.38 -16.27 59.15
C LEU A 2 -32.13 -17.09 57.87
N SER A 3 -32.25 -16.47 56.71
CA SER A 3 -31.60 -16.97 55.50
C SER A 3 -30.83 -15.84 54.83
N ARG A 4 -29.52 -15.85 55.09
CA ARG A 4 -28.49 -15.16 54.31
C ARG A 4 -28.50 -15.71 52.89
N ARG A 5 -28.63 -14.86 51.88
CA ARG A 5 -28.12 -15.15 50.55
C ARG A 5 -27.29 -13.97 50.04
N LEU A 6 -26.09 -14.35 49.63
CA LEU A 6 -24.92 -13.53 49.36
C LEU A 6 -25.11 -12.79 48.04
N VAL A 7 -24.92 -11.48 48.05
CA VAL A 7 -24.75 -10.68 46.83
C VAL A 7 -23.32 -10.89 46.35
N THR A 8 -23.14 -11.62 45.26
CA THR A 8 -21.86 -11.73 44.56
C THR A 8 -21.71 -10.52 43.63
N GLY A 9 -21.00 -9.50 44.09
CA GLY A 9 -20.58 -8.40 43.24
C GLY A 9 -19.57 -8.90 42.20
N ARG A 10 -19.97 -8.95 40.93
CA ARG A 10 -19.02 -9.08 39.82
C ARG A 10 -18.34 -7.73 39.63
N LEU A 11 -17.03 -7.67 39.88
CA LEU A 11 -16.18 -6.54 39.49
C LEU A 11 -16.31 -6.35 37.97
N ALA A 12 -16.84 -5.21 37.55
CA ALA A 12 -16.77 -4.77 36.17
C ALA A 12 -15.28 -4.54 35.86
N GLN A 13 -14.70 -5.44 35.07
CA GLN A 13 -13.38 -5.23 34.49
C GLN A 13 -13.53 -4.12 33.46
N THR A 14 -13.17 -2.89 33.84
CA THR A 14 -12.93 -1.81 32.90
C THR A 14 -11.72 -2.20 32.08
N ALA A 15 -11.94 -2.82 30.93
CA ALA A 15 -10.91 -2.94 29.92
C ALA A 15 -10.54 -1.50 29.52
N SER A 16 -9.39 -1.03 30.03
CA SER A 16 -8.75 0.16 29.52
C SER A 16 -8.41 -0.12 28.06
N SER A 17 -9.27 0.34 27.14
CA SER A 17 -8.92 0.44 25.75
C SER A 17 -7.83 1.49 25.67
N TYR A 18 -6.57 1.07 25.77
CA TYR A 18 -5.44 1.86 25.34
C TYR A 18 -5.69 2.15 23.86
N ALA A 19 -6.22 3.34 23.57
CA ALA A 19 -6.24 3.87 22.24
C ALA A 19 -4.77 4.01 21.84
N HIS A 20 -4.24 3.03 21.11
CA HIS A 20 -2.96 3.18 20.47
C HIS A 20 -3.02 4.48 19.66
N PRO A 21 -2.09 5.43 19.86
CA PRO A 21 -2.03 6.60 19.02
C PRO A 21 -1.81 6.08 17.59
N ARG A 22 -2.84 6.17 16.75
CA ARG A 22 -2.70 5.83 15.34
C ARG A 22 -1.61 6.76 14.82
N ALA A 23 -0.54 6.16 14.32
CA ALA A 23 0.56 6.87 13.69
C ALA A 23 0.00 7.90 12.70
N ALA A 24 0.21 9.18 12.97
CA ALA A 24 -0.33 10.31 12.19
C ALA A 24 0.36 10.50 10.83
N PHE A 25 1.14 9.51 10.37
CA PHE A 25 1.93 9.59 9.14
C PHE A 25 1.11 9.45 7.84
N SER A 26 -0.22 9.48 7.90
CA SER A 26 -1.08 9.48 6.70
C SER A 26 -2.07 10.65 6.67
N GLN A 27 -1.66 11.80 7.20
CA GLN A 27 -2.26 13.07 6.77
C GLN A 27 -1.79 13.35 5.33
N PHE A 28 -2.41 12.67 4.35
CA PHE A 28 -2.35 13.06 2.94
C PHE A 28 -3.12 14.37 2.75
N ARG A 29 -2.64 15.46 3.33
CA ARG A 29 -2.77 16.73 2.67
C ARG A 29 -1.69 16.69 1.60
N ALA A 30 -2.09 16.37 0.38
CA ALA A 30 -1.34 16.85 -0.76
C ALA A 30 -1.21 18.36 -0.54
N LEU A 31 -0.07 18.77 -0.02
CA LEU A 31 0.43 20.11 -0.16
C LEU A 31 0.41 20.33 -1.67
N ARG A 32 -0.68 20.92 -2.15
CA ARG A 32 -0.62 21.86 -3.27
C ARG A 32 0.67 22.60 -2.99
N ALA A 33 1.71 22.39 -3.81
CA ALA A 33 2.99 23.08 -3.69
C ALA A 33 2.62 24.50 -3.32
N GLN A 34 2.77 24.85 -2.05
CA GLN A 34 2.53 26.20 -1.61
C GLN A 34 3.51 26.96 -2.48
N ALA A 35 3.05 27.97 -3.21
CA ALA A 35 3.99 28.93 -3.77
C ALA A 35 4.94 29.22 -2.61
N GLU A 36 6.23 28.86 -2.76
CA GLU A 36 7.21 29.03 -1.70
C GLU A 36 7.02 30.44 -1.20
N ASP A 37 6.60 30.56 0.06
CA ASP A 37 6.54 31.85 0.69
C ASP A 37 8.01 32.26 0.77
N ASP A 38 8.35 33.34 0.09
CA ASP A 38 9.72 33.83 -0.06
C ASP A 38 10.14 34.42 1.30
N ASP A 39 10.25 33.56 2.32
CA ASP A 39 10.63 33.91 3.68
C ASP A 39 12.10 34.32 3.65
N PRO A 40 12.40 35.62 3.79
CA PRO A 40 13.76 36.12 3.62
C PRO A 40 14.76 35.56 4.62
N HIS A 41 14.28 34.92 5.70
CA HIS A 41 15.13 34.38 6.77
C HIS A 41 15.31 32.86 6.71
N LEU A 42 14.65 32.15 5.78
CA LEU A 42 14.63 30.68 5.79
C LEU A 42 15.82 30.04 5.05
N ASN A 43 16.25 30.63 3.92
CA ASN A 43 17.28 30.05 3.03
C ASN A 43 18.52 30.94 2.85
N GLY A 44 18.81 31.84 3.79
CA GLY A 44 20.05 32.64 3.78
C GLY A 44 20.26 33.49 2.50
N ASN A 45 19.17 33.92 1.86
CA ASN A 45 19.18 34.63 0.58
C ASN A 45 19.82 33.83 -0.58
N TYR A 46 19.73 32.50 -0.53
CA TYR A 46 20.09 31.63 -1.64
C TYR A 46 19.18 31.90 -2.85
N PRO A 47 19.73 32.06 -4.08
CA PRO A 47 18.90 32.24 -5.26
C PRO A 47 18.07 30.98 -5.53
N ASN A 48 16.74 31.05 -5.36
CA ASN A 48 15.85 29.95 -5.62
C ASN A 48 15.14 30.11 -6.99
N PRO A 49 15.67 29.52 -8.08
CA PRO A 49 15.00 29.57 -9.39
C PRO A 49 13.67 28.80 -9.37
N PRO A 50 12.77 28.96 -10.36
CA PRO A 50 11.50 28.26 -10.39
C PRO A 50 11.62 26.72 -10.37
N ALA A 51 10.70 26.06 -9.66
CA ALA A 51 10.60 24.61 -9.52
C ALA A 51 10.26 23.88 -10.83
N VAL A 52 11.24 23.72 -11.72
CA VAL A 52 11.09 23.02 -13.01
C VAL A 52 11.90 21.75 -13.02
N LYS A 53 11.21 20.60 -13.13
CA LYS A 53 11.86 19.28 -13.25
C LYS A 53 12.69 19.23 -14.54
N ARG A 54 13.95 18.83 -14.43
CA ARG A 54 14.92 18.82 -15.53
C ARG A 54 14.53 17.89 -16.69
N GLN A 55 13.71 16.88 -16.42
CA GLN A 55 13.09 16.02 -17.45
C GLN A 55 12.33 16.82 -18.54
N PHE A 56 11.78 18.00 -18.21
CA PHE A 56 11.04 18.83 -19.17
C PHE A 56 11.91 19.86 -19.90
N ARG A 57 13.20 19.97 -19.57
CA ARG A 57 14.13 20.77 -20.33
C ARG A 57 14.38 20.12 -21.69
N ASP A 58 14.68 20.95 -22.69
CA ASP A 58 14.98 20.48 -24.04
C ASP A 58 16.09 19.41 -24.02
N PRO A 59 15.82 18.16 -24.41
CA PRO A 59 16.83 17.10 -24.42
C PRO A 59 17.92 17.31 -25.47
N ASN A 60 17.67 18.14 -26.50
CA ASN A 60 18.57 18.34 -27.64
C ASN A 60 19.39 19.62 -27.54
N ALA A 61 19.19 20.44 -26.50
CA ALA A 61 19.94 21.66 -26.31
C ALA A 61 21.42 21.38 -25.93
N ASP A 62 22.29 22.37 -26.21
CA ASP A 62 23.73 22.24 -25.99
C ASP A 62 24.14 22.45 -24.52
N TRP A 63 23.66 21.59 -23.61
CA TRP A 63 23.99 21.65 -22.19
C TRP A 63 25.47 21.33 -21.92
N TRP A 64 26.07 22.02 -20.94
CA TRP A 64 27.40 21.67 -20.41
C TRP A 64 27.40 20.27 -19.78
N ASP A 65 26.44 20.00 -18.91
CA ASP A 65 26.15 18.66 -18.39
C ASP A 65 24.98 18.07 -19.17
N LYS A 66 25.31 17.17 -20.12
CA LYS A 66 24.32 16.52 -20.99
C LYS A 66 23.35 15.62 -20.23
N GLN A 67 23.81 14.96 -19.16
CA GLN A 67 23.01 13.98 -18.44
C GLN A 67 21.96 14.67 -17.58
N GLU A 68 22.36 15.73 -16.89
CA GLU A 68 21.48 16.50 -16.02
C GLU A 68 20.76 17.65 -16.73
N ARG A 69 21.10 17.96 -17.99
CA ARG A 69 20.54 19.10 -18.75
C ARG A 69 20.75 20.44 -18.02
N ARG A 70 21.99 20.70 -17.62
CA ARG A 70 22.39 21.86 -16.82
C ARG A 70 23.62 22.57 -17.40
N ASN A 71 23.65 23.89 -17.29
CA ASN A 71 24.83 24.69 -17.64
C ASN A 71 25.72 24.99 -16.43
N PHE A 72 27.02 25.18 -16.66
CA PHE A 72 27.95 25.57 -15.61
C PHE A 72 27.59 26.94 -15.04
N GLY A 73 27.59 27.09 -13.72
CA GLY A 73 27.27 28.34 -13.03
C GLY A 73 25.77 28.71 -12.98
N GLU A 74 24.88 27.87 -13.53
CA GLU A 74 23.44 28.05 -13.42
C GLU A 74 22.99 27.87 -11.95
N PRO A 75 22.17 28.80 -11.39
CA PRO A 75 21.56 28.61 -10.08
C PRO A 75 20.75 27.32 -10.02
N VAL A 76 20.85 26.62 -8.89
CA VAL A 76 20.20 25.32 -8.68
C VAL A 76 19.03 25.55 -7.73
N HIS A 77 17.86 24.96 -8.00
CA HIS A 77 16.74 25.01 -7.07
C HIS A 77 17.11 24.31 -5.76
N GLU A 78 16.55 24.75 -4.62
CA GLU A 78 16.77 24.06 -3.34
C GLU A 78 16.44 22.56 -3.38
N ASP A 79 15.23 22.21 -3.83
CA ASP A 79 14.76 20.83 -4.06
C ASP A 79 15.29 20.16 -5.35
N ASN A 80 16.53 20.43 -5.74
CA ASN A 80 17.08 19.86 -6.98
C ASN A 80 17.26 18.34 -6.93
N ASP A 81 17.32 17.73 -5.75
CA ASP A 81 17.29 16.28 -5.58
C ASP A 81 15.98 15.65 -6.11
N ILE A 82 14.84 16.34 -5.95
CA ILE A 82 13.53 15.93 -6.46
C ILE A 82 13.30 16.45 -7.89
N LEU A 83 13.89 17.58 -8.27
CA LEU A 83 13.74 18.16 -9.61
C LEU A 83 14.75 17.64 -10.64
N GLY A 84 15.77 16.89 -10.22
CA GLY A 84 16.80 16.32 -11.07
C GLY A 84 16.30 15.32 -12.13
N VAL A 85 17.19 14.92 -13.04
CA VAL A 85 16.86 13.92 -14.08
C VAL A 85 16.74 12.52 -13.47
N PHE A 86 17.54 12.22 -12.45
CA PHE A 86 17.54 10.92 -11.76
C PHE A 86 16.38 10.72 -10.77
N SER A 87 15.55 11.74 -10.55
CA SER A 87 14.38 11.60 -9.68
C SER A 87 13.20 10.97 -10.44
N PRO A 88 12.22 10.35 -9.73
CA PRO A 88 11.11 9.63 -10.36
C PRO A 88 10.41 10.40 -11.47
N GLU A 89 10.24 9.77 -12.62
CA GLU A 89 9.75 10.42 -13.84
C GLU A 89 8.34 11.02 -13.66
N LYS A 90 8.14 12.24 -14.17
CA LYS A 90 6.83 12.89 -14.17
C LYS A 90 6.15 12.69 -15.52
N TYR A 91 5.03 11.97 -15.50
CA TYR A 91 4.20 11.73 -16.67
C TYR A 91 3.17 12.86 -16.86
N THR A 92 2.99 13.34 -18.09
CA THR A 92 2.10 14.46 -18.43
C THR A 92 0.93 14.10 -19.34
N HIS A 93 0.91 12.88 -19.88
CA HIS A 93 -0.12 12.44 -20.82
C HIS A 93 -1.50 12.25 -20.17
N VAL A 94 -1.56 11.96 -18.87
CA VAL A 94 -2.80 11.78 -18.10
C VAL A 94 -2.61 12.37 -16.69
N THR A 95 -3.67 12.96 -16.12
CA THR A 95 -3.65 13.47 -14.75
C THR A 95 -3.62 12.33 -13.73
N SER A 96 -2.95 12.53 -12.58
CA SER A 96 -2.79 11.48 -11.57
C SER A 96 -4.12 10.87 -11.10
N SER A 97 -5.17 11.70 -10.95
CA SER A 97 -6.51 11.22 -10.59
C SER A 97 -7.11 10.29 -11.63
N LYS A 98 -6.94 10.59 -12.93
CA LYS A 98 -7.43 9.72 -14.01
C LYS A 98 -6.61 8.44 -14.11
N ALA A 99 -5.29 8.52 -13.91
CA ALA A 99 -4.42 7.34 -13.89
C ALA A 99 -4.82 6.37 -12.76
N LEU A 100 -4.99 6.88 -11.55
CA LEU A 100 -5.46 6.09 -10.40
C LEU A 100 -6.83 5.48 -10.64
N LEU A 101 -7.77 6.25 -11.20
CA LEU A 101 -9.09 5.74 -11.55
C LEU A 101 -8.97 4.60 -12.57
N SER A 102 -8.20 4.77 -13.64
CA SER A 102 -8.06 3.72 -14.67
C SER A 102 -7.45 2.43 -14.14
N ILE A 103 -6.38 2.51 -13.35
CA ILE A 103 -5.73 1.33 -12.76
C ILE A 103 -6.66 0.69 -11.72
N GLY A 104 -7.31 1.49 -10.88
CA GLY A 104 -8.27 1.01 -9.90
C GLY A 104 -9.44 0.27 -10.54
N THR A 105 -10.04 0.85 -11.58
CA THR A 105 -11.13 0.21 -12.34
C THR A 105 -10.67 -1.08 -13.00
N PHE A 106 -9.47 -1.11 -13.57
CA PHE A 106 -8.92 -2.34 -14.16
C PHE A 106 -8.75 -3.45 -13.12
N VAL A 107 -8.11 -3.14 -11.99
CA VAL A 107 -7.87 -4.12 -10.90
C VAL A 107 -9.17 -4.61 -10.32
N VAL A 108 -10.09 -3.71 -9.99
CA VAL A 108 -11.42 -4.07 -9.44
C VAL A 108 -12.23 -4.86 -10.46
N GLY A 109 -12.17 -4.50 -11.75
CA GLY A 109 -12.88 -5.22 -12.81
C GLY A 109 -12.39 -6.66 -12.95
N ILE A 110 -11.07 -6.88 -12.99
CA ILE A 110 -10.50 -8.22 -13.11
C ILE A 110 -10.74 -9.04 -11.84
N LEU A 111 -10.41 -8.50 -10.67
CA LEU A 111 -10.57 -9.24 -9.42
C LEU A 111 -12.05 -9.49 -9.10
N GLY A 112 -12.93 -8.53 -9.43
CA GLY A 112 -14.37 -8.67 -9.34
C GLY A 112 -14.89 -9.80 -10.24
N LEU A 113 -14.43 -9.86 -11.50
CA LEU A 113 -14.77 -10.95 -12.41
C LEU A 113 -14.27 -12.30 -11.88
N CYS A 114 -13.00 -12.40 -11.46
CA CYS A 114 -12.45 -13.62 -10.88
C CYS A 114 -13.22 -14.08 -9.64
N GLY A 115 -13.59 -13.14 -8.76
CA GLY A 115 -14.40 -13.42 -7.57
C GLY A 115 -15.79 -13.92 -7.94
N LEU A 116 -16.47 -13.28 -8.89
CA LEU A 116 -17.77 -13.73 -9.40
C LEU A 116 -17.67 -15.13 -10.01
N VAL A 117 -16.69 -15.38 -10.86
CA VAL A 117 -16.45 -16.71 -11.43
C VAL A 117 -16.24 -17.72 -10.31
N SER A 118 -15.38 -17.43 -9.33
CA SER A 118 -15.13 -18.34 -8.22
C SER A 118 -16.36 -18.68 -7.37
N LEU A 119 -17.34 -17.78 -7.28
CA LEU A 119 -18.58 -18.01 -6.53
C LEU A 119 -19.60 -18.85 -7.30
N TYR A 120 -19.63 -18.72 -8.63
CA TYR A 120 -20.64 -19.37 -9.48
C TYR A 120 -20.11 -20.59 -10.24
N TYR A 121 -18.79 -20.79 -10.29
CA TYR A 121 -18.19 -21.92 -10.98
C TYR A 121 -18.53 -23.21 -10.22
N PRO A 122 -19.10 -24.22 -10.90
CA PRO A 122 -19.48 -25.46 -10.24
C PRO A 122 -18.25 -26.22 -9.75
N ASP A 123 -18.40 -26.90 -8.62
CA ASP A 123 -17.37 -27.79 -8.09
C ASP A 123 -17.04 -28.91 -9.08
N LYS A 124 -15.82 -29.45 -8.94
CA LYS A 124 -15.36 -30.56 -9.79
C LYS A 124 -16.32 -31.75 -9.64
N PRO A 125 -16.79 -32.38 -10.75
CA PRO A 125 -17.72 -33.51 -10.70
C PRO A 125 -17.00 -34.82 -10.33
N SER A 126 -16.22 -34.80 -9.25
CA SER A 126 -15.52 -35.96 -8.74
C SER A 126 -15.37 -35.82 -7.23
N ALA A 127 -15.63 -36.90 -6.51
CA ALA A 127 -15.23 -37.02 -5.13
C ALA A 127 -13.69 -36.84 -5.00
N PRO A 128 -13.21 -36.17 -3.95
CA PRO A 128 -11.80 -36.14 -3.61
C PRO A 128 -11.31 -37.57 -3.32
N ARG A 129 -10.04 -37.84 -3.60
CA ARG A 129 -9.45 -39.14 -3.27
C ARG A 129 -9.29 -39.28 -1.76
N THR A 130 -9.85 -40.34 -1.19
CA THR A 130 -9.73 -40.64 0.24
C THR A 130 -8.89 -41.89 0.49
N PHE A 131 -8.27 -41.92 1.68
CA PHE A 131 -7.38 -43.00 2.11
C PHE A 131 -7.79 -43.53 3.48
N SER A 132 -7.52 -44.80 3.75
CA SER A 132 -7.72 -45.39 5.07
C SER A 132 -6.91 -44.63 6.13
N ASN A 133 -7.58 -44.14 7.18
CA ASN A 133 -6.97 -43.33 8.24
C ASN A 133 -6.22 -42.07 7.77
N GLY A 134 -6.49 -41.57 6.55
CA GLY A 134 -5.85 -40.36 6.04
C GLY A 134 -4.32 -40.47 5.87
N LEU A 135 -3.79 -41.69 5.79
CA LEU A 135 -2.35 -41.98 5.77
C LEU A 135 -1.58 -41.33 6.94
N GLU A 136 -2.20 -41.21 8.12
CA GLU A 136 -1.62 -40.49 9.26
C GLU A 136 -0.26 -41.06 9.66
N LYS A 137 -0.11 -42.39 9.68
CA LYS A 137 1.15 -43.05 10.05
C LYS A 137 2.23 -42.81 9.00
N GLU A 138 1.86 -42.84 7.73
CA GLU A 138 2.76 -42.71 6.58
C GLU A 138 3.18 -41.25 6.37
N LEU A 139 2.36 -40.28 6.78
CA LEU A 139 2.60 -38.84 6.61
C LEU A 139 3.26 -38.15 7.82
N GLY A 140 3.76 -38.92 8.80
CA GLY A 140 4.53 -38.38 9.92
C GLY A 140 3.89 -38.48 11.30
N GLY A 141 2.74 -39.16 11.39
CA GLY A 141 2.09 -39.49 12.65
C GLY A 141 1.24 -38.35 13.23
N PRO A 142 0.88 -38.47 14.53
CA PRO A 142 -0.02 -37.54 15.19
C PRO A 142 0.49 -36.09 15.11
N GLY A 143 -0.32 -35.20 14.52
CA GLY A 143 -0.02 -33.77 14.37
C GLY A 143 0.51 -33.37 12.99
N ALA A 144 0.80 -34.33 12.10
CA ALA A 144 1.14 -34.04 10.71
C ALA A 144 -0.11 -33.75 9.85
N VAL A 145 0.08 -33.03 8.73
CA VAL A 145 -1.00 -32.79 7.76
C VAL A 145 -1.36 -34.11 7.08
N ARG A 146 -2.50 -34.68 7.47
CA ARG A 146 -3.03 -35.93 6.92
C ARG A 146 -3.71 -35.72 5.56
N ALA A 147 -3.79 -36.79 4.77
CA ALA A 147 -4.69 -36.84 3.63
C ALA A 147 -6.16 -36.96 4.09
N ARG A 148 -7.10 -36.73 3.15
CA ARG A 148 -8.53 -36.93 3.43
C ARG A 148 -8.81 -38.39 3.77
N LYS A 149 -9.56 -38.60 4.87
CA LYS A 149 -9.94 -39.94 5.35
C LYS A 149 -11.23 -40.39 4.66
N SER A 150 -11.45 -41.70 4.57
CA SER A 150 -12.73 -42.25 4.12
C SER A 150 -13.91 -41.62 4.89
N GLY A 151 -14.89 -41.08 4.15
CA GLY A 151 -16.02 -40.31 4.70
C GLY A 151 -15.85 -38.80 4.61
N GLU A 152 -14.69 -38.31 4.18
CA GLU A 152 -14.42 -36.88 3.89
C GLU A 152 -14.44 -36.63 2.37
N ASP A 153 -15.48 -37.16 1.73
CA ASP A 153 -15.60 -37.23 0.27
C ASP A 153 -16.26 -35.98 -0.35
N THR A 154 -16.36 -34.88 0.42
CA THR A 154 -16.96 -33.60 -0.01
C THR A 154 -15.91 -32.49 -0.06
N TRP A 155 -16.06 -31.53 -0.98
CA TRP A 155 -15.13 -30.41 -1.16
C TRP A 155 -15.34 -29.30 -0.14
#